data_AF-A0A939YDI1-F1
#
_entry.id   AF-A0A939YDI1-F1
#
_cell.length_a   1.000
_cell.length_b   1.000
_cell.length_c   1.000
_cell.angle_alpha   90.00
_cell.angle_beta   90.00
_cell.angle_gamma   90.00
#
_symmetry.space_group_name_H-M   'P 1'
#
loop_
_entity.id
_entity.type
_entity.pdbx_description
1 polymer ?
#
loop_
_entity_poly.entity_id
_entity_poly.type
_entity_poly.pdbx_seq_one_letter_code
_entity_poly.pdbx_strand_id
1 'polypeptide(L)'
;MDRLKMACQNESGMLMLINLDNFFLFNDVYGRDMGDKLIARCVSIIDSVTNGDDIKGRLGGDEFIIFCKGLKSKDEIQDMLGYINKKIERSIEDILGIKDKISMGVSIGAVPVPEQGTDYETLFSKADYALDHIKQTGNHGCAFYTDETNKRYKSEMGDLSKNMDEKGDERGALWLDYEYFSIVYRYIRRHIETYNDSALKMLVTIVPKNVNMNEYDFYQVVKKVGMLINSSLRRSDIMMQSRQNQFFLLLPEFPPTYIEKMVARITKKCEDTGVTELVDVNIQNEMIMSSKENAPKGGQA
;
A
#
# COMPACT_ATOMS: atom_id res chain seq x y z
N MET A 1 -28.37 -15.65 -9.45
CA MET A 1 -27.42 -16.33 -10.35
C MET A 1 -28.10 -16.82 -11.62
N ASP A 2 -29.20 -17.58 -11.56
CA ASP A 2 -29.85 -18.14 -12.76
C ASP A 2 -30.28 -17.09 -13.80
N ARG A 3 -30.80 -15.93 -13.36
CA ARG A 3 -31.14 -14.82 -14.26
C ARG A 3 -29.93 -14.28 -15.04
N LEU A 4 -28.76 -14.21 -14.41
CA LEU A 4 -27.51 -13.78 -15.07
C LEU A 4 -27.06 -14.81 -16.09
N LYS A 5 -27.11 -16.10 -15.74
CA LYS A 5 -26.79 -17.19 -16.68
C LYS A 5 -27.68 -17.16 -17.91
N MET A 6 -28.98 -16.97 -17.73
CA MET A 6 -29.93 -16.84 -18.83
C MET A 6 -29.67 -15.57 -19.67
N ALA A 7 -29.35 -14.44 -19.05
CA ALA A 7 -29.07 -13.21 -19.78
C ALA A 7 -27.79 -13.31 -20.62
N CYS A 8 -26.71 -13.87 -20.06
CA CYS A 8 -25.47 -14.07 -20.81
C CYS A 8 -25.64 -14.96 -22.05
N GLN A 9 -26.62 -15.87 -22.03
CA GLN A 9 -26.90 -16.78 -23.14
C GLN A 9 -27.85 -16.20 -24.19
N ASN A 10 -28.75 -15.29 -23.82
CA ASN A 10 -29.89 -14.90 -24.66
C ASN A 10 -29.96 -13.41 -24.98
N GLU A 11 -29.16 -12.58 -24.31
CA GLU A 11 -29.21 -11.12 -24.43
C GLU A 11 -27.84 -10.58 -24.85
N SER A 12 -27.82 -9.47 -25.57
CA SER A 12 -26.61 -8.66 -25.72
C SER A 12 -26.53 -7.61 -24.62
N GLY A 13 -25.32 -7.30 -24.17
CA GLY A 13 -25.16 -6.42 -23.02
C GLY A 13 -23.73 -6.33 -22.50
N MET A 14 -23.61 -5.73 -21.31
CA MET A 14 -22.36 -5.62 -20.58
C MET A 14 -22.52 -6.29 -19.21
N LEU A 15 -21.69 -7.29 -18.93
CA LEU A 15 -21.53 -7.81 -17.58
C LEU A 15 -20.47 -6.99 -16.86
N MET A 16 -20.82 -6.44 -15.70
CA MET A 16 -19.97 -5.56 -14.92
C MET A 16 -19.87 -6.06 -13.48
N LEU A 17 -18.65 -6.13 -12.97
CA LEU A 17 -18.36 -6.25 -11.55
C LEU A 17 -17.95 -4.89 -11.01
N ILE A 18 -18.48 -4.53 -9.85
CA ILE A 18 -18.27 -3.24 -9.20
C ILE A 18 -17.81 -3.50 -7.77
N ASN A 19 -16.75 -2.85 -7.34
CA ASN A 19 -16.26 -2.91 -5.97
C ASN A 19 -16.09 -1.49 -5.40
N LEU A 20 -16.42 -1.29 -4.12
CA LEU A 20 -16.17 -0.01 -3.43
C LEU A 20 -14.69 0.10 -3.04
N ASP A 21 -14.02 1.09 -3.61
CA ASP A 21 -12.61 1.32 -3.31
C ASP A 21 -12.45 1.82 -1.87
N ASN A 22 -11.38 1.38 -1.20
CA ASN A 22 -11.02 1.76 0.17
C ASN A 22 -12.09 1.43 1.24
N PHE A 23 -13.05 0.54 0.95
CA PHE A 23 -14.13 0.20 1.90
C PHE A 23 -13.62 -0.43 3.20
N PHE A 24 -12.56 -1.25 3.15
CA PHE A 24 -11.91 -1.76 4.35
C PHE A 24 -11.39 -0.63 5.24
N LEU A 25 -10.66 0.34 4.65
CA LEU A 25 -10.13 1.50 5.37
C LEU A 25 -11.26 2.36 5.96
N PHE A 26 -12.34 2.56 5.20
CA PHE A 26 -13.53 3.26 5.70
C PHE A 26 -14.14 2.56 6.93
N ASN A 27 -14.25 1.23 6.91
CA ASN A 27 -14.73 0.46 8.06
C ASN A 27 -13.79 0.53 9.26
N ASP A 28 -12.47 0.52 9.01
CA ASP A 28 -11.47 0.62 10.07
C ASP A 28 -11.55 1.97 10.79
N VAL A 29 -11.74 3.05 10.04
CA VAL A 29 -11.81 4.42 10.59
C VAL A 29 -13.17 4.73 11.23
N TYR A 30 -14.29 4.35 10.58
CA TYR A 30 -15.64 4.80 10.98
C TYR A 30 -16.52 3.70 11.57
N GLY A 31 -16.04 2.46 11.60
CA GLY A 31 -16.76 1.31 12.11
C GLY A 31 -17.75 0.70 11.11
N ARG A 32 -18.06 -0.57 11.34
CA ARG A 32 -18.90 -1.40 10.44
C ARG A 32 -20.32 -0.85 10.27
N ASP A 33 -20.90 -0.25 11.30
CA ASP A 33 -22.24 0.34 11.22
C ASP A 33 -22.32 1.47 10.17
N MET A 34 -21.24 2.24 10.00
CA MET A 34 -21.15 3.26 8.95
C MET A 34 -20.90 2.64 7.59
N GLY A 35 -20.09 1.58 7.52
CA GLY A 35 -19.91 0.80 6.30
C GLY A 35 -21.22 0.21 5.77
N ASP A 36 -22.05 -0.33 6.65
CA ASP A 36 -23.36 -0.89 6.28
C ASP A 36 -24.30 0.19 5.71
N LYS A 37 -24.28 1.40 6.28
CA LYS A 37 -25.01 2.55 5.71
C LYS A 37 -24.48 2.92 4.33
N LEU A 38 -23.15 2.93 4.14
CA LEU A 38 -22.54 3.24 2.86
C LEU A 38 -22.88 2.19 1.80
N ILE A 39 -22.89 0.90 2.16
CA ILE A 39 -23.35 -0.19 1.28
C ILE A 39 -24.81 0.05 0.85
N ALA A 40 -25.70 0.37 1.79
CA ALA A 40 -27.11 0.64 1.48
C ALA A 40 -27.28 1.84 0.52
N ARG A 41 -26.44 2.88 0.68
CA ARG A 41 -26.38 4.00 -0.27
C ARG A 41 -25.86 3.58 -1.63
N CYS A 42 -24.80 2.78 -1.69
CA CYS A 42 -24.24 2.26 -2.93
C CYS A 42 -25.29 1.45 -3.71
N VAL A 43 -26.05 0.58 -3.05
CA VAL A 43 -27.17 -0.15 -3.67
C VAL A 43 -28.18 0.81 -4.29
N SER A 44 -28.56 1.86 -3.57
CA SER A 44 -29.52 2.87 -4.06
C SER A 44 -28.96 3.67 -5.25
N ILE A 45 -27.65 3.94 -5.25
CA ILE A 45 -26.96 4.64 -6.35
C ILE A 45 -26.92 3.75 -7.59
N ILE A 46 -26.54 2.48 -7.43
CA ILE A 46 -26.53 1.48 -8.50
C ILE A 46 -27.94 1.33 -9.11
N ASP A 47 -28.97 1.30 -8.27
CA ASP A 47 -30.34 1.22 -8.75
C ASP A 47 -30.73 2.45 -9.59
N SER A 48 -30.24 3.64 -9.22
CA SER A 48 -30.53 4.88 -9.96
C SER A 48 -29.84 5.03 -11.32
N VAL A 49 -28.80 4.23 -11.60
CA VAL A 49 -28.04 4.28 -12.86
C VAL A 49 -28.30 3.09 -13.79
N THR A 50 -29.19 2.21 -13.37
CA THR A 50 -29.59 1.01 -14.11
C THR A 50 -31.04 1.09 -14.51
N ASN A 51 -31.39 0.42 -15.60
CA ASN A 51 -32.77 0.36 -16.09
C ASN A 51 -33.55 -0.76 -15.39
N GLY A 52 -34.88 -0.75 -15.52
CA GLY A 52 -35.76 -1.77 -14.92
C GLY A 52 -35.49 -3.20 -15.43
N ASP A 53 -34.97 -3.33 -16.65
CA ASP A 53 -34.65 -4.62 -17.27
C ASP A 53 -33.22 -5.11 -17.00
N ASP A 54 -32.36 -4.28 -16.40
CA ASP A 54 -31.01 -4.66 -16.02
C ASP A 54 -31.05 -5.65 -14.83
N ILE A 55 -30.10 -6.58 -14.82
CA ILE A 55 -30.00 -7.56 -13.72
C ILE A 55 -28.94 -7.07 -12.75
N LYS A 56 -29.29 -6.98 -11.47
CA LYS A 56 -28.43 -6.48 -10.40
C LYS A 56 -28.28 -7.53 -9.31
N GLY A 57 -27.12 -7.57 -8.67
CA GLY A 57 -26.87 -8.42 -7.51
C GLY A 57 -25.74 -7.88 -6.65
N ARG A 58 -25.73 -8.28 -5.38
CA ARG A 58 -24.58 -8.13 -4.48
C ARG A 58 -23.95 -9.50 -4.29
N LEU A 59 -22.65 -9.61 -4.56
CA LEU A 59 -21.90 -10.86 -4.43
C LEU A 59 -21.54 -11.14 -2.96
N GLY A 60 -21.21 -10.09 -2.22
CA GLY A 60 -20.82 -10.13 -0.82
C GLY A 60 -20.04 -8.88 -0.45
N GLY A 61 -19.93 -8.53 0.83
CA GLY A 61 -19.14 -7.37 1.27
C GLY A 61 -19.48 -6.08 0.52
N ASP A 62 -18.51 -5.55 -0.19
CA ASP A 62 -18.52 -4.35 -1.01
C ASP A 62 -18.60 -4.60 -2.52
N GLU A 63 -18.91 -5.83 -2.93
CA GLU A 63 -18.91 -6.28 -4.32
C GLU A 63 -20.33 -6.44 -4.88
N PHE A 64 -20.52 -5.89 -6.07
CA PHE A 64 -21.76 -5.87 -6.82
C PHE A 64 -21.55 -6.38 -8.24
N ILE A 65 -22.62 -6.92 -8.82
CA ILE A 65 -22.66 -7.43 -10.19
C ILE A 65 -23.86 -6.83 -10.89
N ILE A 66 -23.64 -6.37 -12.12
CA ILE A 66 -24.68 -5.81 -12.99
C ILE A 66 -24.56 -6.44 -14.37
N PHE A 67 -25.67 -6.90 -14.93
CA PHE A 67 -25.79 -7.13 -16.36
C PHE A 67 -26.68 -6.05 -16.94
N CYS A 68 -26.07 -5.10 -17.65
CA CYS A 68 -26.81 -4.09 -18.40
C CYS A 68 -27.27 -4.69 -19.72
N LYS A 69 -28.59 -4.71 -19.95
CA LYS A 69 -29.16 -5.18 -21.20
C LYS A 69 -28.99 -4.10 -22.28
N GLY A 70 -28.60 -4.53 -23.48
CA GLY A 70 -28.12 -3.63 -24.52
C GLY A 70 -26.67 -3.20 -24.28
N LEU A 71 -25.90 -3.13 -25.36
CA LEU A 71 -24.51 -2.69 -25.28
C LEU A 71 -24.46 -1.20 -24.92
N LYS A 72 -23.86 -0.88 -23.78
CA LYS A 72 -23.45 0.48 -23.47
C LYS A 72 -22.09 0.75 -24.12
N SER A 73 -21.95 1.94 -24.70
CA SER A 73 -20.65 2.43 -25.15
C SER A 73 -19.71 2.62 -23.96
N LYS A 74 -18.40 2.65 -24.23
CA LYS A 74 -17.39 2.89 -23.19
C LYS A 74 -17.62 4.24 -22.50
N ASP A 75 -18.01 5.26 -23.26
CA ASP A 75 -18.27 6.61 -22.76
C ASP A 75 -19.48 6.62 -21.81
N GLU A 76 -20.57 5.92 -22.13
CA GLU A 76 -21.74 5.80 -21.25
C GLU A 76 -21.41 5.12 -19.91
N ILE A 77 -20.49 4.15 -19.91
CA ILE A 77 -20.02 3.48 -18.69
C ILE A 77 -19.09 4.40 -17.89
N GLN A 78 -18.25 5.20 -18.56
CA GLN A 78 -17.42 6.21 -17.89
C GLN A 78 -18.27 7.32 -17.26
N ASP A 79 -19.32 7.77 -17.95
CA ASP A 79 -20.28 8.74 -17.40
C ASP A 79 -21.03 8.17 -16.19
N MET A 80 -21.46 6.90 -16.29
CA MET A 80 -22.05 6.18 -15.16
C MET A 80 -21.09 6.13 -13.97
N LEU A 81 -19.83 5.76 -14.19
CA LEU A 81 -18.79 5.71 -13.15
C LEU A 81 -18.62 7.08 -12.48
N GLY A 82 -18.47 8.15 -13.26
CA GLY A 82 -18.33 9.51 -12.74
C GLY A 82 -19.53 9.94 -11.90
N TYR A 83 -20.74 9.57 -12.33
CA TYR A 83 -21.96 9.83 -11.57
C TYR A 83 -22.01 9.03 -10.25
N ILE A 84 -21.66 7.74 -10.28
CA ILE A 84 -21.61 6.88 -9.08
C ILE A 84 -20.62 7.47 -8.06
N ASN A 85 -19.39 7.78 -8.48
CA ASN A 85 -18.34 8.33 -7.61
C ASN A 85 -18.79 9.63 -6.94
N LYS A 86 -19.39 10.55 -7.70
CA LYS A 86 -19.91 11.81 -7.16
C LYS A 86 -21.05 11.61 -6.16
N LYS A 87 -21.89 10.59 -6.36
CA LYS A 87 -22.97 10.25 -5.43
C LYS A 87 -22.46 9.58 -4.15
N ILE A 88 -21.41 8.77 -4.26
CA ILE A 88 -20.73 8.17 -3.11
C ILE A 88 -20.10 9.26 -2.24
N GLU A 89 -19.33 10.18 -2.83
CA GLU A 89 -18.70 11.30 -2.10
C GLU A 89 -19.76 12.08 -1.30
N ARG A 90 -20.87 12.46 -1.95
CA ARG A 90 -21.98 13.15 -1.27
C ARG A 90 -22.65 12.31 -0.19
N SER A 91 -22.82 11.00 -0.42
CA SER A 91 -23.44 10.12 0.56
C SER A 91 -22.58 9.99 1.82
N ILE A 92 -21.26 10.03 1.67
CA ILE A 92 -20.33 10.03 2.80
C ILE A 92 -20.42 11.34 3.57
N GLU A 93 -20.45 12.48 2.87
CA GLU A 93 -20.66 13.79 3.51
C GLU A 93 -21.97 13.82 4.32
N ASP A 94 -23.05 13.28 3.77
CA ASP A 94 -24.35 13.18 4.45
C ASP A 94 -24.33 12.22 5.66
N ILE A 95 -23.62 11.09 5.56
CA ILE A 95 -23.53 10.09 6.64
C ILE A 95 -22.67 10.60 7.81
N LEU A 96 -21.53 11.24 7.50
CA LEU A 96 -20.55 11.67 8.49
C LEU A 96 -20.79 13.10 8.99
N GLY A 97 -21.54 13.93 8.24
CA GLY A 97 -21.75 15.34 8.54
C GLY A 97 -20.50 16.22 8.31
N ILE A 98 -19.46 15.67 7.68
CA ILE A 98 -18.20 16.34 7.37
C ILE A 98 -17.69 15.91 6.00
N LYS A 99 -16.83 16.73 5.40
CA LYS A 99 -16.07 16.31 4.22
C LYS A 99 -14.96 15.34 4.63
N ASP A 100 -15.07 14.10 4.16
CA ASP A 100 -14.09 13.05 4.42
C ASP A 100 -12.82 13.28 3.59
N LYS A 101 -11.69 12.78 4.11
CA LYS A 101 -10.38 12.76 3.44
C LYS A 101 -10.09 11.44 2.75
N ILE A 102 -10.84 10.37 3.06
CA ILE A 102 -10.70 9.09 2.35
C ILE A 102 -11.30 9.25 0.96
N SER A 103 -10.49 9.06 -0.08
CA SER A 103 -10.97 9.01 -1.46
C SER A 103 -11.77 7.72 -1.65
N MET A 104 -13.10 7.85 -1.60
CA MET A 104 -14.04 6.74 -1.81
C MET A 104 -14.62 6.83 -3.22
N GLY A 105 -14.87 5.67 -3.81
CA GLY A 105 -15.44 5.55 -5.16
C GLY A 105 -15.69 4.09 -5.50
N VAL A 106 -15.85 3.80 -6.78
CA VAL A 106 -15.93 2.43 -7.27
C VAL A 106 -14.93 2.15 -8.39
N SER A 107 -14.50 0.90 -8.43
CA SER A 107 -13.80 0.31 -9.55
C SER A 107 -14.75 -0.62 -10.30
N ILE A 108 -14.70 -0.60 -11.63
CA ILE A 108 -15.58 -1.41 -12.50
C ILE A 108 -14.74 -2.28 -13.44
N GLY A 109 -15.01 -3.57 -13.45
CA GLY A 109 -14.53 -4.51 -14.47
C GLY A 109 -15.68 -4.91 -15.38
N ALA A 110 -15.56 -4.64 -16.68
CA ALA A 110 -16.65 -4.81 -17.65
C ALA A 110 -16.26 -5.78 -18.77
N VAL A 111 -17.19 -6.63 -19.19
CA VAL A 111 -17.02 -7.57 -20.31
C VAL A 111 -18.26 -7.57 -21.22
N PRO A 112 -18.10 -7.36 -22.54
CA PRO A 112 -19.23 -7.33 -23.46
C PRO A 112 -19.73 -8.74 -23.82
N VAL A 113 -21.04 -8.87 -23.93
CA VAL A 113 -21.76 -10.10 -24.28
C VAL A 113 -22.59 -9.85 -25.54
N PRO A 114 -22.54 -10.74 -26.56
CA PRO A 114 -21.85 -12.04 -26.59
C PRO A 114 -20.40 -11.98 -27.11
N GLU A 115 -19.84 -10.79 -27.33
CA GLU A 115 -18.53 -10.60 -27.98
C GLU A 115 -17.38 -11.36 -27.30
N GLN A 116 -17.43 -11.50 -25.98
CA GLN A 116 -16.44 -12.22 -25.18
C GLN A 116 -16.90 -13.62 -24.74
N GLY A 117 -17.96 -14.13 -25.36
CA GLY A 117 -18.60 -15.41 -25.05
C GLY A 117 -19.97 -15.22 -24.39
N THR A 118 -20.60 -16.35 -24.08
CA THR A 118 -21.94 -16.42 -23.48
C THR A 118 -22.01 -17.28 -22.22
N ASP A 119 -20.93 -18.01 -21.91
CA ASP A 119 -20.81 -18.77 -20.66
C ASP A 119 -20.58 -17.83 -19.49
N TYR A 120 -21.50 -17.86 -18.52
CA TYR A 120 -21.49 -16.96 -17.38
C TYR A 120 -20.21 -17.07 -16.54
N GLU A 121 -19.73 -18.29 -16.24
CA GLU A 121 -18.56 -18.46 -15.36
C GLU A 121 -17.29 -17.90 -16.03
N THR A 122 -17.16 -18.12 -17.34
CA THR A 122 -16.08 -17.55 -18.15
C THR A 122 -16.17 -16.03 -18.21
N LEU A 123 -17.37 -15.47 -18.46
CA LEU A 123 -17.58 -14.02 -18.51
C LEU A 123 -17.34 -13.37 -17.14
N PHE A 124 -17.79 -13.98 -16.05
CA PHE A 124 -17.53 -13.53 -14.69
C PHE A 124 -16.02 -13.43 -14.44
N SER A 125 -15.27 -14.50 -14.77
CA SER A 125 -13.81 -14.52 -14.61
C SER A 125 -13.12 -13.43 -15.44
N LYS A 126 -13.63 -13.14 -16.64
CA LYS A 126 -13.12 -12.04 -17.49
C LYS A 126 -13.42 -10.65 -16.92
N ALA A 127 -14.61 -10.45 -16.37
CA ALA A 127 -15.00 -9.19 -15.72
C ALA A 127 -14.20 -8.96 -14.42
N ASP A 128 -13.99 -10.01 -13.64
CA ASP A 128 -13.20 -10.02 -12.41
C ASP A 128 -11.74 -9.67 -12.69
N TYR A 129 -11.17 -10.28 -13.73
CA TYR A 129 -9.86 -9.92 -14.22
C TYR A 129 -9.74 -8.43 -14.62
N ALA A 130 -10.74 -7.88 -15.30
CA ALA A 130 -10.75 -6.46 -15.63
C ALA A 130 -10.86 -5.58 -14.37
N LEU A 131 -11.66 -5.99 -13.39
CA LEU A 131 -11.81 -5.28 -12.11
C LEU A 131 -10.48 -5.26 -11.33
N ASP A 132 -9.79 -6.39 -11.27
CA ASP A 132 -8.48 -6.48 -10.62
C ASP A 132 -7.44 -5.57 -11.29
N HIS A 133 -7.46 -5.46 -12.62
CA HIS A 133 -6.56 -4.56 -13.33
C HIS A 133 -6.74 -3.10 -12.93
N ILE A 134 -7.99 -2.64 -12.82
CA ILE A 134 -8.23 -1.24 -12.44
C ILE A 134 -7.88 -0.98 -10.98
N LYS A 135 -8.12 -1.97 -10.10
CA LYS A 135 -7.68 -1.91 -8.70
C LYS A 135 -6.17 -1.81 -8.57
N GLN A 136 -5.43 -2.50 -9.44
CA GLN A 136 -3.96 -2.43 -9.46
C GLN A 136 -3.44 -1.12 -10.08
N THR A 137 -4.14 -0.50 -11.02
CA THR A 137 -3.61 0.67 -11.75
C THR A 137 -3.95 2.02 -11.13
N GLY A 138 -4.90 2.07 -10.18
CA GLY A 138 -5.18 3.31 -9.45
C GLY A 138 -6.52 3.44 -8.74
N ASN A 139 -7.38 2.40 -8.76
CA ASN A 139 -8.78 2.46 -8.28
C ASN A 139 -9.62 3.51 -9.03
N HIS A 140 -10.90 3.65 -8.65
CA HIS A 140 -11.81 4.72 -9.09
C HIS A 140 -12.03 4.79 -10.62
N GLY A 141 -11.87 3.67 -11.31
CA GLY A 141 -11.86 3.61 -12.77
C GLY A 141 -12.73 2.50 -13.34
N CYS A 142 -12.71 2.36 -14.66
CA CYS A 142 -13.34 1.25 -15.37
C CYS A 142 -12.34 0.61 -16.33
N ALA A 143 -12.27 -0.71 -16.33
CA ALA A 143 -11.53 -1.50 -17.31
C ALA A 143 -12.46 -2.41 -18.09
N PHE A 144 -12.16 -2.59 -19.37
CA PHE A 144 -12.92 -3.44 -20.28
C PHE A 144 -12.08 -4.64 -20.68
N TYR A 145 -12.58 -5.85 -20.45
CA TYR A 145 -11.90 -7.04 -20.91
C TYR A 145 -11.91 -7.11 -22.44
N THR A 146 -10.73 -7.33 -23.03
CA THR A 146 -10.57 -7.75 -24.42
C THR A 146 -9.52 -8.87 -24.48
N ASP A 147 -9.57 -9.75 -25.48
CA ASP A 147 -8.56 -10.81 -25.61
C ASP A 147 -7.13 -10.28 -25.85
N GLU A 148 -7.01 -9.05 -26.36
CA GLU A 148 -5.74 -8.31 -26.44
C GLU A 148 -5.25 -7.86 -25.06
N THR A 149 -6.17 -7.50 -24.18
CA THR A 149 -5.89 -7.19 -22.77
C THR A 149 -5.27 -8.42 -22.12
N ASN A 150 -5.83 -9.63 -22.29
CA ASN A 150 -5.23 -10.87 -21.77
C ASN A 150 -3.81 -11.15 -22.33
N LYS A 151 -3.54 -10.85 -23.61
CA LYS A 151 -2.20 -11.01 -24.21
C LYS A 151 -1.15 -10.03 -23.68
N ARG A 152 -1.55 -8.82 -23.24
CA ARG A 152 -0.62 -7.80 -22.70
C ARG A 152 -0.07 -8.16 -21.32
N TYR A 153 -0.66 -9.14 -20.62
CA TYR A 153 -0.35 -9.46 -19.22
C TYR A 153 0.61 -10.63 -19.05
N LYS A 154 1.18 -11.16 -20.14
CA LYS A 154 2.43 -11.95 -20.02
C LYS A 154 3.65 -11.12 -19.56
N SER A 155 3.45 -9.93 -19.00
CA SER A 155 4.42 -9.08 -18.29
C SER A 155 3.95 -8.73 -16.85
N GLU A 156 3.28 -9.66 -16.15
CA GLU A 156 2.84 -9.53 -14.74
C GLU A 156 3.89 -8.92 -13.79
N MET A 157 5.17 -9.26 -13.94
CA MET A 157 6.24 -8.72 -13.07
C MET A 157 6.37 -7.20 -13.15
N GLY A 158 6.23 -6.61 -14.35
CA GLY A 158 6.53 -5.20 -14.56
C GLY A 158 5.43 -4.26 -14.08
N ASP A 159 4.18 -4.73 -14.01
CA ASP A 159 3.07 -3.91 -13.51
C ASP A 159 2.87 -4.08 -11.99
N LEU A 160 3.15 -5.27 -11.45
CA LEU A 160 3.25 -5.48 -10.00
C LEU A 160 4.41 -4.68 -9.39
N SER A 161 5.60 -4.66 -10.03
CA SER A 161 6.74 -3.91 -9.51
C SER A 161 6.50 -2.41 -9.49
N LYS A 162 5.87 -1.83 -10.52
CA LYS A 162 5.62 -0.37 -10.60
C LYS A 162 4.83 0.21 -9.42
N ASN A 163 3.98 -0.60 -8.78
CA ASN A 163 3.23 -0.19 -7.60
C ASN A 163 4.02 -0.35 -6.29
N MET A 164 5.01 -1.24 -6.29
CA MET A 164 5.93 -1.48 -5.18
C MET A 164 7.19 -0.61 -5.26
N ASP A 165 7.54 -0.13 -6.46
CA ASP A 165 8.65 0.76 -6.72
C ASP A 165 8.40 2.10 -6.03
N GLU A 166 9.40 2.55 -5.27
CA GLU A 166 9.31 3.77 -4.47
C GLU A 166 9.15 5.00 -5.39
N LYS A 167 7.99 5.67 -5.27
CA LYS A 167 7.61 6.83 -6.10
C LYS A 167 8.17 8.12 -5.50
N GLY A 168 9.38 8.50 -5.90
CA GLY A 168 10.00 9.77 -5.49
C GLY A 168 11.53 9.73 -5.47
N ASP A 169 12.13 10.91 -5.28
CA ASP A 169 13.57 11.08 -5.05
C ASP A 169 13.86 11.30 -3.55
N GLU A 170 13.20 10.52 -2.70
CA GLU A 170 13.38 10.63 -1.25
C GLU A 170 14.83 10.28 -0.89
N ARG A 171 15.51 11.25 -0.29
CA ARG A 171 16.91 11.14 0.12
C ARG A 171 16.99 10.77 1.59
N GLY A 172 17.62 9.64 1.90
CA GLY A 172 17.83 9.16 3.28
C GLY A 172 17.50 7.69 3.39
N ALA A 173 17.56 7.13 4.60
CA ALA A 173 17.15 5.76 4.87
C ALA A 173 15.63 5.57 4.75
N LEU A 174 15.22 4.32 4.53
CA LEU A 174 13.84 3.91 4.69
C LEU A 174 13.46 3.96 6.18
N TRP A 175 12.67 4.97 6.55
CA TRP A 175 12.24 5.19 7.93
C TRP A 175 10.91 4.51 8.19
N LEU A 176 10.93 3.44 8.99
CA LEU A 176 9.78 2.58 9.28
C LEU A 176 9.33 2.73 10.74
N ASP A 177 8.06 2.42 10.99
CA ASP A 177 7.60 2.11 12.34
C ASP A 177 8.07 0.70 12.79
N TYR A 178 7.76 0.35 14.02
CA TYR A 178 8.17 -0.93 14.60
C TYR A 178 7.61 -2.14 13.84
N GLU A 179 6.35 -2.08 13.38
CA GLU A 179 5.68 -3.22 12.75
C GLU A 179 6.37 -3.58 11.44
N TYR A 180 6.52 -2.61 10.54
CA TYR A 180 7.19 -2.79 9.25
C TYR A 180 8.69 -3.05 9.42
N PHE A 181 9.36 -2.36 10.35
CA PHE A 181 10.76 -2.61 10.64
C PHE A 181 10.98 -4.07 11.07
N SER A 182 10.09 -4.63 11.90
CA SER A 182 10.20 -6.02 12.35
C SER A 182 10.11 -7.03 11.20
N ILE A 183 9.27 -6.75 10.19
CA ILE A 183 9.11 -7.58 8.99
C ILE A 183 10.41 -7.56 8.18
N VAL A 184 10.94 -6.36 7.90
CA VAL A 184 12.17 -6.18 7.12
C VAL A 184 13.38 -6.78 7.85
N TYR A 185 13.49 -6.60 9.18
CA TYR A 185 14.54 -7.19 9.99
C TYR A 185 14.51 -8.73 9.92
N ARG A 186 13.34 -9.36 10.02
CA ARG A 186 13.19 -10.82 9.88
C ARG A 186 13.59 -11.29 8.48
N TYR A 187 13.22 -10.54 7.44
CA TYR A 187 13.64 -10.85 6.07
C TYR A 187 15.16 -10.82 5.92
N ILE A 188 15.81 -9.73 6.34
CA ILE A 188 17.28 -9.58 6.28
C ILE A 188 17.97 -10.69 7.08
N ARG A 189 17.46 -11.05 8.26
CA ARG A 189 18.02 -12.16 9.05
C ARG A 189 17.95 -13.49 8.29
N ARG A 190 16.82 -13.79 7.64
CA ARG A 190 16.67 -14.99 6.82
C ARG A 190 17.60 -14.97 5.60
N HIS A 191 17.77 -13.80 4.98
CA HIS A 191 18.68 -13.61 3.87
C HIS A 191 20.13 -13.92 4.28
N ILE A 192 20.59 -13.34 5.38
CA ILE A 192 21.92 -13.57 5.96
C ILE A 192 22.19 -15.06 6.22
N GLU A 193 21.24 -15.78 6.83
CA GLU A 193 21.38 -17.23 7.09
C GLU A 193 21.40 -18.07 5.81
N THR A 194 20.68 -17.62 4.79
CA THR A 194 20.56 -18.32 3.50
C THR A 194 21.84 -18.16 2.68
N TYR A 195 22.31 -16.92 2.52
CA TYR A 195 23.38 -16.56 1.59
C TYR A 195 24.75 -16.36 2.26
N ASN A 196 24.85 -16.59 3.57
CA ASN A 196 26.07 -16.34 4.36
C ASN A 196 26.58 -14.90 4.21
N ASP A 197 25.65 -13.96 4.24
CA ASP A 197 25.92 -12.52 4.16
C ASP A 197 26.02 -11.91 5.58
N SER A 198 26.13 -10.59 5.67
CA SER A 198 26.16 -9.86 6.94
C SER A 198 25.43 -8.52 6.85
N ALA A 199 24.97 -8.03 8.00
CA ALA A 199 24.44 -6.68 8.15
C ALA A 199 24.96 -6.06 9.45
N LEU A 200 24.90 -4.73 9.56
CA LEU A 200 25.19 -4.04 10.82
C LEU A 200 23.89 -3.54 11.43
N LYS A 201 23.68 -3.79 12.72
CA LYS A 201 22.69 -3.08 13.51
C LYS A 201 23.36 -2.00 14.34
N MET A 202 22.72 -0.86 14.46
CA MET A 202 23.23 0.27 15.24
C MET A 202 22.10 0.87 16.09
N LEU A 203 22.40 1.17 17.36
CA LEU A 203 21.51 1.86 18.27
C LEU A 203 22.11 3.24 18.57
N VAL A 204 21.36 4.28 18.21
CA VAL A 204 21.69 5.67 18.52
C VAL A 204 20.81 6.13 19.67
N THR A 205 21.42 6.56 20.77
CA THR A 205 20.74 7.07 21.96
C THR A 205 21.08 8.53 22.17
N ILE A 206 20.07 9.37 22.33
CA ILE A 206 20.21 10.80 22.56
C ILE A 206 20.03 11.07 24.05
N VAL A 207 20.96 11.81 24.63
CA VAL A 207 20.98 12.14 26.06
C VAL A 207 21.10 13.66 26.20
N PRO A 208 20.21 14.34 26.96
CA PRO A 208 20.35 15.77 27.18
C PRO A 208 21.58 16.08 28.05
N LYS A 209 22.37 17.08 27.64
CA LYS A 209 23.50 17.57 28.45
C LYS A 209 23.03 18.35 29.68
N ASN A 210 21.92 19.09 29.52
CA ASN A 210 21.27 19.77 30.62
C ASN A 210 20.15 18.89 31.19
N VAL A 211 20.33 18.41 32.43
CA VAL A 211 19.37 17.56 33.14
C VAL A 211 18.01 18.27 33.35
N ASN A 212 17.97 19.60 33.33
CA ASN A 212 16.75 20.39 33.50
C ASN A 212 16.06 20.77 32.17
N MET A 213 16.49 20.22 31.04
CA MET A 213 15.80 20.42 29.77
C MET A 213 14.38 19.86 29.87
N ASN A 214 13.37 20.67 29.52
CA ASN A 214 11.99 20.20 29.55
C ASN A 214 11.74 19.17 28.42
N GLU A 215 10.72 18.33 28.61
CA GLU A 215 10.41 17.23 27.69
C GLU A 215 10.07 17.70 26.27
N TYR A 216 9.41 18.86 26.12
CA TYR A 216 9.03 19.38 24.81
C TYR A 216 10.25 19.81 23.99
N ASP A 217 11.15 20.59 24.59
CA ASP A 217 12.39 21.03 23.95
C ASP A 217 13.28 19.82 23.62
N PHE A 218 13.38 18.87 24.55
CA PHE A 218 14.12 17.63 24.31
C PHE A 218 13.52 16.83 23.15
N TYR A 219 12.20 16.70 23.07
CA TYR A 219 11.51 16.07 21.95
C TYR A 219 11.81 16.76 20.61
N GLN A 220 11.80 18.10 20.56
CA GLN A 220 12.15 18.83 19.34
C GLN A 220 13.60 18.59 18.92
N VAL A 221 14.53 18.56 19.88
CA VAL A 221 15.94 18.25 19.60
C VAL A 221 16.07 16.83 19.07
N VAL A 222 15.42 15.83 19.70
CA VAL A 222 15.46 14.44 19.23
C VAL A 222 14.89 14.32 17.81
N LYS A 223 13.77 14.97 17.52
CA LYS A 223 13.17 14.98 16.17
C LYS A 223 14.15 15.55 15.14
N LYS A 224 14.84 16.65 15.47
CA LYS A 224 15.87 17.24 14.61
C LYS A 224 17.05 16.28 14.39
N VAL A 225 17.56 15.63 15.44
CA VAL A 225 18.63 14.62 15.31
C VAL A 225 18.18 13.46 14.41
N GLY A 226 16.95 12.96 14.56
CA GLY A 226 16.40 11.90 13.71
C GLY A 226 16.45 12.26 12.22
N MET A 227 16.08 13.50 11.85
CA MET A 227 16.18 13.98 10.47
C MET A 227 17.64 14.07 9.97
N LEU A 228 18.58 14.47 10.83
CA LEU A 228 20.00 14.52 10.49
C LEU A 228 20.60 13.13 10.30
N ILE A 229 20.22 12.16 11.15
CA ILE A 229 20.57 10.75 10.98
C ILE A 229 20.03 10.26 9.64
N ASN A 230 18.72 10.41 9.40
CA ASN A 230 18.09 9.91 8.19
C ASN A 230 18.78 10.39 6.90
N SER A 231 18.99 11.71 6.80
CA SER A 231 19.65 12.31 5.63
C SER A 231 21.14 11.96 5.49
N SER A 232 21.75 11.29 6.48
CA SER A 232 23.16 10.85 6.47
C SER A 232 23.33 9.39 6.05
N LEU A 233 22.23 8.64 5.96
CA LEU A 233 22.16 7.24 5.57
C LEU A 233 21.93 7.10 4.05
N ARG A 234 22.24 5.90 3.51
CA ARG A 234 21.89 5.53 2.13
C ARG A 234 20.41 5.19 2.04
N ARG A 235 19.86 5.28 0.84
CA ARG A 235 18.49 4.84 0.51
C ARG A 235 18.21 3.38 0.84
N SER A 236 19.23 2.53 0.74
CA SER A 236 19.14 1.11 1.09
C SER A 236 19.26 0.83 2.59
N ASP A 237 19.67 1.81 3.41
CA ASP A 237 19.71 1.64 4.85
C ASP A 237 18.29 1.82 5.43
N ILE A 238 18.02 1.20 6.57
CA ILE A 238 16.70 1.20 7.21
C ILE A 238 16.84 1.78 8.62
N MET A 239 15.89 2.58 9.07
CA MET A 239 15.86 3.08 10.44
C MET A 239 14.45 3.04 11.03
N MET A 240 14.37 2.96 12.36
CA MET A 240 13.16 3.23 13.12
C MET A 240 13.48 4.07 14.36
N GLN A 241 12.48 4.77 14.88
CA GLN A 241 12.57 5.36 16.22
C GLN A 241 12.06 4.33 17.24
N SER A 242 12.97 3.69 17.99
CA SER A 242 12.63 2.61 18.91
C SER A 242 12.06 3.11 20.24
N ARG A 243 12.46 4.32 20.67
CA ARG A 243 11.96 5.03 21.85
C ARG A 243 11.98 6.53 21.61
N GLN A 244 11.40 7.30 22.53
CA GLN A 244 11.38 8.77 22.47
C GLN A 244 12.75 9.40 22.21
N ASN A 245 13.85 8.79 22.70
CA ASN A 245 15.23 9.27 22.54
C ASN A 245 16.17 8.26 21.85
N GLN A 246 15.63 7.25 21.15
CA GLN A 246 16.45 6.20 20.54
C GLN A 246 16.05 5.91 19.10
N PHE A 247 17.06 5.75 18.25
CA PHE A 247 16.93 5.30 16.88
C PHE A 247 17.67 3.99 16.69
N PHE A 248 17.02 3.04 16.01
CA PHE A 248 17.60 1.75 15.68
C PHE A 248 17.75 1.65 14.17
N LEU A 249 18.97 1.39 13.72
CA LEU A 249 19.38 1.40 12.33
C LEU A 249 19.80 -0.01 11.92
N LEU A 250 19.48 -0.37 10.69
CA LEU A 250 19.87 -1.61 10.05
C LEU A 250 20.49 -1.28 8.70
N LEU A 251 21.76 -1.67 8.55
CA LEU A 251 22.56 -1.39 7.37
C LEU A 251 22.81 -2.73 6.67
N PRO A 252 21.96 -3.11 5.69
CA PRO A 252 22.29 -4.21 4.80
C PRO A 252 23.51 -3.82 3.95
N GLU A 253 24.38 -4.79 3.67
CA GLU A 253 25.52 -4.67 2.74
C GLU A 253 26.30 -3.34 2.83
N PHE A 254 27.38 -3.34 3.60
CA PHE A 254 28.20 -2.14 3.77
C PHE A 254 29.68 -2.43 3.50
N PRO A 255 30.36 -1.59 2.71
CA PRO A 255 31.80 -1.71 2.58
C PRO A 255 32.47 -1.34 3.91
N PRO A 256 33.68 -1.84 4.21
CA PRO A 256 34.34 -1.65 5.52
C PRO A 256 34.44 -0.18 5.96
N THR A 257 34.60 0.75 5.01
CA THR A 257 34.75 2.20 5.30
C THR A 257 33.43 2.94 5.46
N TYR A 258 32.28 2.28 5.25
CA TYR A 258 30.98 2.94 5.25
C TYR A 258 30.57 3.43 6.63
N ILE A 259 30.83 2.63 7.66
CA ILE A 259 30.46 2.95 9.05
C ILE A 259 31.15 4.23 9.50
N GLU A 260 32.46 4.32 9.33
CA GLU A 260 33.25 5.50 9.71
C GLU A 260 32.77 6.75 8.97
N LYS A 261 32.55 6.64 7.65
CA LYS A 261 32.03 7.74 6.83
C LYS A 261 30.63 8.17 7.25
N MET A 262 29.76 7.23 7.58
CA MET A 262 28.41 7.52 8.07
C MET A 262 28.47 8.25 9.40
N VAL A 263 29.20 7.71 10.38
CA VAL A 263 29.33 8.33 11.71
C VAL A 263 29.90 9.74 11.57
N ALA A 264 30.95 9.92 10.75
CA ALA A 264 31.51 11.24 10.48
C ALA A 264 30.48 12.22 9.85
N ARG A 265 29.62 11.75 8.93
CA ARG A 265 28.53 12.57 8.37
C ARG A 265 27.51 12.97 9.43
N ILE A 266 27.09 12.03 10.28
CA ILE A 266 26.12 12.28 11.36
C ILE A 266 26.70 13.30 12.34
N THR A 267 27.92 13.08 12.82
CA THR A 267 28.61 13.97 13.76
C THR A 267 28.73 15.38 13.19
N LYS A 268 29.26 15.51 11.96
CA LYS A 268 29.42 16.81 11.30
C LYS A 268 28.09 17.56 11.17
N LYS A 269 27.01 16.89 10.75
CA LYS A 269 25.69 17.54 10.63
C LYS A 269 25.11 17.96 11.99
N CYS A 270 25.37 17.19 13.04
CA CYS A 270 24.94 17.57 14.38
C CYS A 270 25.71 18.79 14.90
N GLU A 271 27.02 18.87 14.61
CA GLU A 271 27.87 20.03 14.91
C GLU A 271 27.41 21.28 14.12
N ASP A 272 27.24 21.16 12.81
CA ASP A 272 26.83 22.25 11.92
C ASP A 272 25.46 22.86 12.30
N THR A 273 24.63 22.11 13.04
CA THR A 273 23.30 22.54 13.47
C THR A 273 23.21 22.95 14.94
N GLY A 274 24.35 22.97 15.65
CA GLY A 274 24.48 23.33 17.07
C GLY A 274 23.86 22.33 18.04
N VAL A 275 23.40 21.17 17.56
CA VAL A 275 22.67 20.20 18.40
C VAL A 275 23.60 19.51 19.41
N THR A 276 24.89 19.38 19.08
CA THR A 276 25.91 18.82 19.97
C THR A 276 26.17 19.67 21.21
N GLU A 277 25.72 20.93 21.26
CA GLU A 277 25.76 21.76 22.47
C GLU A 277 24.66 21.37 23.47
N LEU A 278 23.57 20.77 22.98
CA LEU A 278 22.36 20.48 23.75
C LEU A 278 22.27 19.02 24.21
N VAL A 279 22.76 18.09 23.40
CA VAL A 279 22.66 16.65 23.63
C VAL A 279 23.96 15.92 23.30
N ASP A 280 24.17 14.80 23.98
CA ASP A 280 25.13 13.77 23.58
C ASP A 280 24.45 12.72 22.70
N VAL A 281 25.14 12.29 21.64
CA VAL A 281 24.68 11.27 20.70
C VAL A 281 25.56 10.04 20.86
N ASN A 282 25.04 9.03 21.56
CA ASN A 282 25.75 7.80 21.84
C ASN A 282 25.40 6.74 20.80
N ILE A 283 26.42 6.13 20.17
CA ILE A 283 26.24 5.15 19.10
C ILE A 283 26.83 3.80 19.55
N GLN A 284 26.01 2.77 19.49
CA GLN A 284 26.42 1.36 19.65
C GLN A 284 26.17 0.62 18.34
N ASN A 285 27.03 -0.31 17.98
CA ASN A 285 26.85 -1.13 16.78
C ASN A 285 27.26 -2.58 17.02
N GLU A 286 26.68 -3.49 16.26
CA GLU A 286 26.94 -4.93 16.33
C GLU A 286 26.70 -5.57 14.96
N MET A 287 27.55 -6.54 14.61
CA MET A 287 27.42 -7.33 13.39
C MET A 287 26.33 -8.39 13.51
N ILE A 288 25.54 -8.53 12.45
CA ILE A 288 24.61 -9.64 12.23
C ILE A 288 25.28 -10.59 11.25
N MET A 289 25.77 -11.73 11.75
CA MET A 289 26.42 -12.77 10.95
C MET A 289 25.54 -14.02 10.83
N SER A 290 25.79 -14.81 9.80
CA SER A 290 25.21 -16.14 9.61
C SER A 290 25.59 -17.09 10.74
N SER A 291 24.66 -17.95 11.17
CA SER A 291 24.92 -18.97 12.19
C SER A 291 25.96 -20.02 11.74
N LYS A 292 26.16 -20.19 10.43
CA LYS A 292 27.12 -21.13 9.84
C LYS A 292 28.58 -20.74 10.07
N GLU A 293 28.89 -19.46 10.30
CA GLU A 293 30.25 -18.99 10.60
C GLU A 293 30.68 -19.26 12.05
N ASN A 294 29.73 -19.49 12.96
CA ASN A 294 29.99 -19.80 14.36
C ASN A 294 30.15 -21.31 14.64
N ALA A 295 30.13 -22.16 13.60
CA ALA A 295 30.44 -23.57 13.77
C ALA A 295 31.95 -23.73 14.02
N PRO A 296 32.39 -24.33 15.15
CA PRO A 296 33.80 -24.65 15.33
C PRO A 296 34.23 -25.53 14.16
N LYS A 297 35.33 -25.15 13.48
CA LYS A 297 35.94 -25.99 12.44
C LYS A 297 36.25 -27.35 13.07
N GLY A 298 35.37 -28.32 12.84
CA GLY A 298 35.51 -29.69 13.33
C GLY A 298 36.86 -30.23 12.89
N GLY A 299 37.58 -30.81 13.85
CA GLY A 299 38.94 -31.30 13.69
C GLY A 299 39.10 -32.22 12.50
N GLN A 300 40.24 -32.06 11.81
CA GLN A 300 40.73 -33.04 10.86
C GLN A 300 40.91 -34.38 11.58
N ALA A 301 40.32 -35.42 11.00
CA ALA A 301 40.56 -36.82 11.33
C ALA A 301 41.98 -37.24 10.95
#